data_AF-A0A933NY71-F1
#
_entry.id   AF-A0A933NY71-F1
#
_cell.length_a   1.000
_cell.length_b   1.000
_cell.length_c   1.000
_cell.angle_alpha   90.00
_cell.angle_beta   90.00
_cell.angle_gamma   90.00
#
_symmetry.space_group_name_H-M   'P 1'
#
loop_
_entity.id
_entity.type
_entity.pdbx_description
1 polymer ?
#
loop_
_entity_poly.entity_id
_entity_poly.type
_entity_poly.pdbx_seq_one_letter_code
_entity_poly.pdbx_strand_id
1 'polypeptide(L)'
;MRRVAAAGLLIASILGASPSHAAMGKDAREDFIKSCEAQMYMPAPACACMADIAEQKLDDTAIAYLSLDANDVVHSAAMSKSMTSAEIASIDNFMKTAPGQCKDAK
;
A
#
# COMPACT_ATOMS: atom_id res chain seq x y z
N MET A 1 -17.89 -38.78 43.34
CA MET A 1 -17.02 -39.05 42.18
C MET A 1 -17.28 -38.01 41.10
N ARG A 2 -16.20 -37.54 40.46
CA ARG A 2 -16.11 -36.65 39.27
C ARG A 2 -16.53 -35.19 39.41
N ARG A 3 -15.53 -34.39 39.80
CA ARG A 3 -15.27 -33.02 39.32
C ARG A 3 -14.91 -33.10 37.83
N VAL A 4 -15.53 -32.29 36.97
CA VAL A 4 -15.00 -31.84 35.66
C VAL A 4 -15.60 -30.45 35.43
N ALA A 5 -14.93 -29.41 35.91
CA ALA A 5 -14.08 -28.50 35.15
C ALA A 5 -14.88 -27.42 34.40
N ALA A 6 -14.91 -26.24 35.01
CA ALA A 6 -15.06 -24.98 34.30
C ALA A 6 -13.89 -24.85 33.31
N ALA A 7 -14.19 -24.65 32.04
CA ALA A 7 -13.24 -24.14 31.06
C ALA A 7 -13.94 -22.99 30.34
N GLY A 8 -13.52 -21.77 30.71
CA GLY A 8 -14.01 -20.54 30.14
C GLY A 8 -13.79 -20.50 28.64
N LEU A 9 -14.85 -20.19 27.89
CA LEU A 9 -14.75 -19.84 26.48
C LEU A 9 -14.34 -18.37 26.38
N LEU A 10 -13.07 -18.09 26.68
CA LEU A 10 -12.39 -16.88 26.24
C LEU A 10 -11.86 -17.15 24.83
N ILE A 11 -12.63 -16.80 23.81
CA ILE A 11 -12.08 -16.55 22.48
C ILE A 11 -12.11 -15.05 22.28
N ALA A 12 -11.03 -14.44 22.74
CA ALA A 12 -10.63 -13.10 22.41
C ALA A 12 -10.24 -13.04 20.92
N SER A 13 -10.54 -11.90 20.29
CA SER A 13 -9.79 -11.31 19.18
C SER A 13 -9.80 -12.13 17.87
N ILE A 14 -10.24 -11.58 16.75
CA ILE A 14 -9.45 -10.63 15.98
C ILE A 14 -10.40 -9.83 15.09
N LEU A 15 -10.20 -8.51 15.14
CA LEU A 15 -10.68 -7.51 14.21
C LEU A 15 -10.75 -8.05 12.78
N GLY A 16 -11.89 -7.81 12.13
CA GLY A 16 -12.05 -7.99 10.68
C GLY A 16 -11.13 -7.04 9.92
N ALA A 17 -9.83 -7.35 9.91
CA ALA A 17 -8.92 -6.88 8.88
C ALA A 17 -9.39 -7.53 7.58
N SER A 18 -10.13 -6.75 6.81
CA SER A 18 -10.56 -7.08 5.47
C SER A 18 -9.39 -7.74 4.72
N PRO A 19 -9.57 -8.94 4.14
CA PRO A 19 -8.50 -9.63 3.41
C PRO A 19 -8.09 -8.90 2.12
N SER A 20 -8.63 -7.72 1.86
CA SER A 20 -8.31 -6.87 0.71
C SER A 20 -6.85 -6.42 0.65
N HIS A 21 -6.14 -6.33 1.78
CA HIS A 21 -4.75 -5.86 1.83
C HIS A 21 -3.73 -7.00 1.68
N ALA A 22 -4.09 -8.22 2.09
CA ALA A 22 -3.19 -9.38 2.05
C ALA A 22 -3.00 -9.96 0.63
N ALA A 23 -3.91 -9.65 -0.31
CA ALA A 23 -3.78 -10.03 -1.72
C ALA A 23 -2.85 -9.11 -2.51
N MET A 24 -2.47 -7.95 -1.98
CA MET A 24 -1.60 -6.98 -2.66
C MET A 24 -0.13 -7.44 -2.69
N GLY A 25 0.27 -8.36 -1.82
CA GLY A 25 1.68 -8.67 -1.55
C GLY A 25 2.45 -9.48 -2.60
N LYS A 26 1.84 -9.89 -3.72
CA LYS A 26 2.60 -10.57 -4.80
C LYS A 26 2.81 -9.72 -6.05
N ASP A 27 1.87 -8.82 -6.35
CA ASP A 27 1.89 -8.03 -7.59
C ASP A 27 1.88 -6.50 -7.34
N ALA A 28 1.85 -6.02 -6.08
CA ALA A 28 1.83 -4.58 -5.78
C ALA A 28 2.98 -3.80 -6.42
N ARG A 29 4.17 -4.40 -6.51
CA ARG A 29 5.31 -3.78 -7.20
C ARG A 29 5.03 -3.62 -8.70
N GLU A 30 4.50 -4.63 -9.36
CA GLU A 30 4.17 -4.58 -10.78
C GLU A 30 3.00 -3.63 -11.07
N ASP A 31 1.98 -3.64 -10.20
CA ASP A 31 0.84 -2.75 -10.30
C ASP A 31 1.23 -1.29 -10.08
N PHE A 32 2.13 -1.02 -9.12
CA PHE A 32 2.75 0.28 -8.95
C PHE A 32 3.52 0.70 -10.20
N ILE A 33 4.34 -0.19 -10.80
CA ILE A 33 5.10 0.14 -12.02
C ILE A 33 4.15 0.50 -13.16
N LYS A 34 3.13 -0.32 -13.42
CA LYS A 34 2.12 -0.04 -14.46
C LYS A 34 1.39 1.27 -14.20
N SER A 35 1.01 1.52 -12.96
CA SER A 35 0.38 2.76 -12.52
C SER A 35 1.29 3.97 -12.75
N CYS A 36 2.57 3.87 -12.36
CA CYS A 36 3.58 4.90 -12.58
C CYS A 36 3.78 5.21 -14.06
N GLU A 37 3.90 4.19 -14.91
CA GLU A 37 4.05 4.37 -16.36
C GLU A 37 2.84 5.11 -16.95
N ALA A 38 1.63 4.71 -16.56
CA ALA A 38 0.39 5.28 -17.07
C ALA A 38 0.12 6.71 -16.55
N GLN A 39 0.44 6.98 -15.28
CA GLN A 39 0.06 8.23 -14.61
C GLN A 39 1.17 9.29 -14.65
N MET A 40 2.43 8.86 -14.55
CA MET A 40 3.58 9.77 -14.48
C MET A 40 4.31 9.92 -15.81
N TYR A 41 3.95 9.13 -16.83
CA TYR A 41 4.59 9.11 -18.15
C TYR A 41 6.12 8.90 -18.07
N MET A 42 6.55 8.14 -17.06
CA MET A 42 7.96 7.79 -16.85
C MET A 42 8.26 6.43 -17.50
N PRO A 43 9.51 6.19 -17.95
CA PRO A 43 9.89 4.91 -18.53
C PRO A 43 9.97 3.81 -17.47
N ALA A 44 9.76 2.55 -17.88
CA ALA A 44 9.74 1.38 -17.00
C ALA A 44 10.91 1.29 -16.01
N PRO A 45 12.19 1.56 -16.38
CA PRO A 45 13.30 1.52 -15.43
C PRO A 45 13.19 2.57 -14.31
N ALA A 46 12.66 3.75 -14.62
CA ALA A 46 12.45 4.80 -13.63
C ALA A 46 11.28 4.46 -12.70
N CYS A 47 10.19 3.88 -13.24
CA CYS A 47 9.09 3.39 -12.42
C CYS A 47 9.48 2.20 -11.54
N ALA A 48 10.33 1.30 -12.04
CA ALA A 48 10.91 0.23 -11.23
C ALA A 48 11.78 0.76 -10.08
N CYS A 49 12.63 1.75 -10.36
CA CYS A 49 13.40 2.45 -9.32
C CYS A 49 12.48 3.10 -8.26
N MET A 50 11.38 3.73 -8.69
CA MET A 50 10.41 4.31 -7.76
C MET A 50 9.69 3.24 -6.93
N ALA A 51 9.35 2.10 -7.53
CA ALA A 51 8.75 0.97 -6.82
C ALA A 51 9.69 0.43 -5.73
N ASP A 52 10.99 0.29 -6.05
CA ASP A 52 11.99 -0.17 -5.09
C ASP A 52 12.19 0.84 -3.93
N ILE A 53 12.08 2.15 -4.19
CA ILE A 53 12.09 3.18 -3.14
C ILE A 53 10.80 3.12 -2.32
N ALA A 54 9.65 2.92 -2.95
CA ALA A 54 8.35 2.82 -2.28
C ALA A 54 8.36 1.67 -1.27
N GLU A 55 8.79 0.48 -1.67
CA GLU A 55 8.92 -0.70 -0.80
C GLU A 55 9.82 -0.46 0.42
N GLN A 56 10.80 0.45 0.31
CA GLN A 56 11.74 0.76 1.39
C GLN A 56 11.27 1.89 2.31
N LYS A 57 10.35 2.75 1.85
CA LYS A 57 10.04 4.04 2.50
C LYS A 57 8.58 4.20 2.88
N LEU A 58 7.70 3.44 2.25
CA LEU A 58 6.26 3.51 2.45
C LEU A 58 5.78 2.22 3.13
N ASP A 59 4.69 2.35 3.88
CA ASP A 59 3.94 1.20 4.36
C ASP A 59 3.03 0.62 3.26
N ASP A 60 2.49 -0.56 3.53
CA ASP A 60 1.63 -1.28 2.60
C ASP A 60 0.37 -0.48 2.21
N THR A 61 -0.19 0.33 3.13
CA THR A 61 -1.38 1.16 2.86
C THR A 61 -1.04 2.26 1.84
N ALA A 62 0.12 2.89 1.98
CA ALA A 62 0.58 3.93 1.06
C ALA A 62 0.95 3.36 -0.31
N ILE A 63 1.59 2.19 -0.37
CA ILE A 63 1.85 1.49 -1.63
C ILE A 63 0.53 1.10 -2.30
N ALA A 64 -0.44 0.61 -1.53
CA ALA A 64 -1.76 0.27 -2.02
C ALA A 64 -2.48 1.47 -2.65
N TYR A 65 -2.45 2.61 -1.96
CA TYR A 65 -3.03 3.85 -2.46
C TYR A 65 -2.40 4.30 -3.78
N LEU A 66 -1.07 4.25 -3.89
CA LEU A 66 -0.35 4.65 -5.11
C LEU A 66 -0.54 3.69 -6.28
N SER A 67 -0.95 2.45 -6.00
CA SER A 67 -1.21 1.43 -7.02
C SER A 67 -2.64 1.51 -7.57
N LEU A 68 -3.51 2.35 -7.00
CA LEU A 68 -4.85 2.58 -7.54
C LEU A 68 -4.78 3.28 -8.90
N ASP A 69 -5.74 2.95 -9.77
CA ASP A 69 -5.94 3.68 -11.03
C ASP A 69 -6.32 5.14 -10.73
N ALA A 70 -5.65 6.09 -11.40
CA ALA A 70 -5.90 7.52 -11.24
C ALA A 70 -7.37 7.92 -11.46
N ASN A 71 -8.09 7.19 -12.32
CA ASN A 71 -9.47 7.45 -12.67
C ASN A 71 -10.44 6.79 -11.69
N ASP A 72 -9.96 5.90 -10.81
CA ASP A 72 -10.75 5.31 -9.73
C ASP A 72 -10.82 6.26 -8.53
N VAL A 73 -11.52 7.37 -8.75
CA VAL A 73 -11.73 8.43 -7.77
C VAL A 73 -12.49 7.91 -6.55
N VAL A 74 -13.37 6.91 -6.73
CA VAL A 74 -14.20 6.36 -5.65
C VAL A 74 -13.34 5.59 -4.65
N HIS A 75 -12.51 4.65 -5.11
CA HIS A 75 -11.65 3.88 -4.21
C HIS A 75 -10.51 4.75 -3.66
N SER A 76 -9.95 5.66 -4.46
CA SER A 76 -8.94 6.62 -4.00
C SER A 76 -9.47 7.54 -2.88
N ALA A 77 -10.69 8.05 -3.03
CA ALA A 77 -11.33 8.88 -2.00
C ALA A 77 -11.71 8.08 -0.74
N ALA A 78 -12.09 6.81 -0.89
CA ALA A 78 -12.39 5.94 0.24
C ALA A 78 -11.12 5.59 1.03
N MET A 79 -10.05 5.23 0.32
CA MET A 79 -8.78 4.84 0.94
C MET A 79 -8.11 6.05 1.61
N SER A 80 -8.00 7.20 0.93
CA SER A 80 -7.41 8.41 1.51
C SER A 80 -8.10 8.87 2.81
N LYS A 81 -9.42 8.63 2.96
CA LYS A 81 -10.15 8.90 4.22
C LYS A 81 -9.76 7.99 5.38
N SER A 82 -9.30 6.78 5.10
CA SER A 82 -8.82 5.83 6.11
C SER A 82 -7.35 6.02 6.47
N MET A 83 -6.61 6.83 5.72
CA MET A 83 -5.21 7.10 5.97
C MET A 83 -5.02 8.15 7.07
N THR A 84 -3.97 7.94 7.86
CA THR A 84 -3.47 8.90 8.82
C THR A 84 -2.72 10.04 8.13
N SER A 85 -2.61 11.18 8.82
CA SER A 85 -1.81 12.31 8.31
C SER A 85 -0.34 11.96 8.08
N ALA A 86 0.19 11.00 8.84
CA ALA A 86 1.57 10.53 8.67
C ALA A 86 1.76 9.75 7.37
N GLU A 87 0.85 8.84 7.04
CA GLU A 87 0.89 8.07 5.78
C GLU A 87 0.75 9.00 4.57
N ILE A 88 -0.16 9.97 4.63
CA ILE A 88 -0.33 10.99 3.58
C ILE A 88 0.95 11.82 3.40
N ALA A 89 1.59 12.23 4.50
CA ALA A 89 2.85 12.98 4.44
C ALA A 89 4.00 12.14 3.85
N SER A 90 4.07 10.84 4.15
CA SER A 90 5.05 9.93 3.56
C SER A 90 4.85 9.79 2.05
N ILE A 91 3.60 9.66 1.59
CA ILE A 91 3.27 9.65 0.16
C ILE A 91 3.70 10.95 -0.51
N ASP A 92 3.30 12.10 0.05
CA ASP A 92 3.62 13.41 -0.52
C ASP A 92 5.14 13.62 -0.63
N ASN A 93 5.89 13.27 0.41
CA ASN A 93 7.35 13.34 0.40
C ASN A 93 7.96 12.38 -0.63
N PHE A 94 7.45 11.15 -0.72
CA PHE A 94 7.87 10.20 -1.75
C PHE A 94 7.64 10.76 -3.15
N MET A 95 6.44 11.24 -3.47
CA MET A 95 6.08 11.75 -4.79
C MET A 95 6.87 13.00 -5.19
N LYS A 96 7.34 13.80 -4.21
CA LYS A 96 8.21 14.95 -4.46
C LYS A 96 9.68 14.60 -4.71
N THR A 97 10.15 13.46 -4.18
CA THR A 97 11.59 13.16 -4.13
C THR A 97 12.00 11.98 -5.01
N ALA A 98 11.19 10.92 -5.07
CA ALA A 98 11.52 9.70 -5.79
C ALA A 98 11.63 9.90 -7.31
N PRO A 99 10.75 10.68 -8.00
CA PRO A 99 10.91 10.91 -9.44
C PRO A 99 12.24 11.58 -9.79
N GLY A 100 12.67 12.55 -8.97
CA GLY A 100 13.95 13.23 -9.16
C GLY A 100 15.17 12.33 -8.94
N GLN A 101 15.04 11.33 -8.08
CA GLN A 101 16.08 10.31 -7.83
C GLN A 101 16.13 9.24 -8.92
N CYS A 102 14.98 8.95 -9.55
CA CYS A 102 14.83 7.87 -10.54
C CYS A 102 14.83 8.35 -11.99
N LYS A 103 14.81 9.65 -12.27
CA LYS A 103 14.70 10.22 -13.63
C LYS A 103 15.76 9.73 -14.63
N ASP A 104 16.94 9.36 -14.14
CA ASP A 104 18.09 8.95 -14.97
C ASP A 104 18.29 7.42 -14.97
N ALA A 105 17.38 6.65 -14.37
CA ALA A 105 17.41 5.19 -14.41
C ALA A 105 17.20 4.70 -15.87
N LYS A 106 18.01 3.75 -16.31
CA LYS A 106 18.03 3.19 -17.67
C LYS A 106 18.04 1.68 -17.64
#